data_AF-X1M1S7-F1
#
_entry.id   AF-X1M1S7-F1
#
_cell.length_a   1.000
_cell.length_b   1.000
_cell.length_c   1.000
_cell.angle_alpha   90.00
_cell.angle_beta   90.00
_cell.angle_gamma   90.00
#
_symmetry.space_group_name_H-M   'P 1'
#
loop_
_entity.id
_entity.type
_entity.pdbx_description
1 polymer ?
#
loop_
_entity_poly.entity_id
_entity_poly.type
_entity_poly.pdbx_seq_one_letter_code
_entity_poly.pdbx_strand_id
1 'polypeptide(L)'
;MKDELNSFTPIFIIGVGRSGTTLLQSILNAHPKICFPPETHFVKNYFRINKEDMENFLVFKKRIFSDESIKRIPIDINKILYKARTGKLISKKMFYYYLLQEVKNQEKKEFVGDKDPKNIEHI
;
A
#
# COMPACT_ATOMS: atom_id res chain seq x y z
N MET A 1 1.39 13.88 -13.42
CA MET A 1 1.87 13.02 -12.31
C MET A 1 1.24 13.33 -10.97
N LYS A 2 1.19 14.60 -10.48
CA LYS A 2 0.40 14.95 -9.28
C LYS A 2 -1.11 14.72 -9.49
N ASP A 3 -1.61 15.00 -10.69
CA ASP A 3 -3.06 14.91 -10.99
C ASP A 3 -3.60 13.47 -11.11
N GLU A 4 -2.78 12.51 -11.58
CA GLU A 4 -3.16 11.08 -11.62
C GLU A 4 -3.27 10.46 -10.21
N LEU A 5 -2.57 11.02 -9.24
CA LEU A 5 -2.66 10.54 -7.86
C LEU A 5 -3.88 11.11 -7.13
N ASN A 6 -4.37 12.29 -7.56
CA ASN A 6 -5.59 12.89 -7.01
C ASN A 6 -6.85 12.11 -7.41
N SER A 7 -6.83 11.39 -8.54
CA SER A 7 -7.93 10.50 -8.96
C SER A 7 -7.75 9.04 -8.52
N PHE A 8 -6.55 8.66 -8.04
CA PHE A 8 -6.29 7.30 -7.59
C PHE A 8 -6.94 7.01 -6.23
N THR A 9 -7.97 6.17 -6.25
CA THR A 9 -8.81 5.84 -5.10
C THR A 9 -8.80 4.32 -4.85
N PRO A 10 -7.80 3.81 -4.09
CA PRO A 10 -7.77 2.40 -3.72
C PRO A 10 -8.90 2.05 -2.74
N ILE A 11 -9.35 0.80 -2.80
CA ILE A 11 -10.39 0.26 -1.91
C ILE A 11 -9.74 -0.17 -0.59
N PHE A 12 -10.22 0.34 0.54
CA PHE A 12 -9.75 -0.12 1.86
C PHE A 12 -10.83 -0.95 2.54
N ILE A 13 -10.50 -2.21 2.84
CA ILE A 13 -11.35 -3.05 3.69
C ILE A 13 -10.83 -2.93 5.13
N ILE A 14 -11.63 -2.27 5.97
CA ILE A 14 -11.38 -2.07 7.40
C ILE A 14 -12.45 -2.78 8.22
N GLY A 15 -12.10 -3.22 9.42
CA GLY A 15 -13.04 -3.87 10.33
C GLY A 15 -12.32 -4.65 11.42
N VAL A 16 -13.03 -4.99 12.50
CA VAL A 16 -12.45 -5.78 13.58
C VAL A 16 -12.13 -7.21 13.13
N GLY A 17 -11.18 -7.85 13.82
CA GLY A 17 -10.82 -9.24 13.54
C GLY A 17 -12.04 -10.15 13.62
N ARG A 18 -12.11 -11.14 12.72
CA ARG A 18 -13.21 -12.13 12.63
C ARG A 18 -14.56 -11.61 12.12
N SER A 19 -14.65 -10.38 11.60
CA SER A 19 -15.87 -9.83 10.98
C SER A 19 -16.06 -10.15 9.50
N GLY A 20 -15.43 -11.21 8.97
CA GLY A 20 -15.59 -11.59 7.57
C GLY A 20 -14.86 -10.69 6.56
N THR A 21 -13.92 -9.84 6.98
CA THR A 21 -13.14 -8.96 6.08
C THR A 21 -12.32 -9.74 5.05
N THR A 22 -11.82 -10.92 5.40
CA THR A 22 -11.16 -11.83 4.45
C THR A 22 -12.16 -12.40 3.43
N LEU A 23 -13.38 -12.75 3.84
CA LEU A 23 -14.41 -13.21 2.89
C LEU A 23 -14.79 -12.09 1.91
N LEU A 24 -14.98 -10.86 2.41
CA LEU A 24 -15.24 -9.70 1.56
C LEU A 24 -14.09 -9.44 0.57
N GLN A 25 -12.84 -9.54 1.03
CA GLN A 25 -11.68 -9.45 0.16
C GLN A 25 -11.73 -10.51 -0.94
N SER A 26 -12.02 -11.78 -0.60
CA SER A 26 -12.12 -12.87 -1.58
C SER A 26 -13.22 -12.63 -2.61
N ILE A 27 -14.39 -12.14 -2.19
CA ILE A 27 -15.50 -11.82 -3.10
C ILE A 27 -15.09 -10.70 -4.08
N LEU A 28 -14.49 -9.62 -3.58
CA LEU A 28 -14.03 -8.52 -4.43
C LEU A 28 -12.88 -8.94 -5.35
N ASN A 29 -11.93 -9.75 -4.85
CA ASN A 29 -10.79 -10.21 -5.64
C ASN A 29 -11.20 -11.21 -6.75
N ALA A 30 -12.36 -11.87 -6.63
CA ALA A 30 -12.93 -12.68 -7.70
C ALA A 30 -13.49 -11.83 -8.87
N HIS A 31 -13.71 -10.53 -8.65
CA HIS A 31 -14.22 -9.64 -9.69
C HIS A 31 -13.15 -9.38 -10.76
N PRO A 32 -13.48 -9.46 -12.08
CA PRO A 32 -12.49 -9.37 -13.15
C PRO A 32 -11.71 -8.05 -13.19
N LYS A 33 -12.26 -6.99 -12.60
CA LYS A 33 -11.70 -5.63 -12.58
C LYS A 33 -10.97 -5.23 -11.29
N ILE A 34 -10.96 -6.06 -10.26
CA ILE A 34 -10.41 -5.72 -8.95
C ILE A 34 -9.28 -6.71 -8.59
N CYS A 35 -8.21 -6.22 -7.97
CA CYS A 35 -7.22 -7.06 -7.30
C CYS A 35 -6.92 -6.58 -5.89
N PHE A 36 -6.39 -7.48 -5.07
CA PHE A 36 -5.79 -7.17 -3.78
C PHE A 36 -4.39 -7.81 -3.70
N PRO A 37 -3.37 -7.11 -3.17
CA PRO A 37 -2.14 -7.76 -2.77
C PRO A 37 -2.39 -8.63 -1.51
N PRO A 38 -1.40 -9.46 -1.12
CA PRO A 38 -1.31 -9.98 0.24
C PRO A 38 -1.38 -8.84 1.28
N GLU A 39 -1.72 -9.15 2.53
CA GLU A 39 -1.80 -8.14 3.59
C GLU A 39 -0.48 -7.38 3.72
N THR A 40 -0.52 -6.07 3.42
CA THR A 40 0.70 -5.26 3.33
C THR A 40 1.20 -4.79 4.70
N HIS A 41 0.30 -4.68 5.68
CA HIS A 41 0.54 -4.07 7.00
C HIS A 41 1.16 -2.66 6.92
N PHE A 42 1.06 -1.99 5.77
CA PHE A 42 1.82 -0.79 5.51
C PHE A 42 1.35 0.37 6.39
N VAL A 43 0.03 0.55 6.49
CA VAL A 43 -0.57 1.62 7.32
C VAL A 43 -0.11 1.47 8.75
N LYS A 44 -0.28 0.29 9.35
CA LYS A 44 0.18 -0.01 10.70
C LYS A 44 1.69 0.20 10.91
N ASN A 45 2.54 -0.24 9.98
CA ASN A 45 3.99 -0.28 10.20
C ASN A 45 4.70 1.03 9.86
N TYR A 46 4.14 1.85 8.96
CA TYR A 46 4.80 3.04 8.41
C TYR A 46 4.02 4.34 8.63
N PHE A 47 2.70 4.26 8.81
CA PHE A 47 1.93 5.41 9.27
C PHE A 47 1.78 5.36 10.78
N ARG A 48 1.97 6.52 11.40
CA ARG A 48 1.66 6.75 12.80
C ARG A 48 0.90 8.05 12.87
N ILE A 49 -0.16 8.05 13.67
CA ILE A 49 -0.91 9.27 14.00
C ILE A 49 0.10 10.30 14.53
N ASN A 50 0.03 11.53 14.01
CA ASN A 50 0.90 12.67 14.36
C ASN A 50 2.39 12.57 13.94
N LYS A 51 2.77 11.67 13.02
CA LYS A 51 4.11 11.68 12.43
C LYS A 51 4.13 12.26 11.02
N GLU A 52 5.23 12.92 10.69
CA GLU A 52 5.51 13.43 9.35
C GLU A 52 5.42 12.32 8.30
N ASP A 53 4.85 12.67 7.15
CA ASP A 53 4.80 11.80 5.96
C ASP A 53 6.20 11.59 5.36
N MET A 54 7.05 12.61 5.46
CA MET A 54 8.42 12.57 4.93
C MET A 54 9.35 11.83 5.88
N GLU A 55 10.19 10.94 5.34
CA GLU A 55 11.23 10.22 6.09
C GLU A 55 12.56 10.29 5.33
N ASN A 56 13.69 10.09 6.02
CA ASN A 56 14.97 9.95 5.35
C ASN A 56 14.97 8.73 4.41
N PHE A 57 15.34 8.93 3.15
CA PHE A 57 15.28 7.91 2.11
C PHE A 57 16.08 6.65 2.45
N LEU A 58 17.29 6.80 2.99
CA LEU A 58 18.17 5.66 3.29
C LEU A 58 17.62 4.82 4.46
N VAL A 59 17.09 5.50 5.48
CA VAL A 59 16.45 4.84 6.64
C VAL A 59 15.21 4.08 6.20
N PHE A 60 14.32 4.73 5.44
CA PHE A 60 13.10 4.11 4.94
C PHE A 60 13.40 2.95 3.98
N LYS A 61 14.35 3.12 3.04
CA LYS A 61 14.82 2.06 2.14
C LYS A 61 15.24 0.82 2.92
N LYS A 62 16.09 0.98 3.95
CA LYS A 62 16.55 -0.15 4.77
C LYS A 62 15.39 -0.89 5.43
N ARG A 63 14.41 -0.17 5.98
CA ARG A 63 13.22 -0.74 6.62
C ARG A 63 12.35 -1.50 5.63
N ILE A 64 12.07 -0.92 4.46
CA ILE A 64 11.26 -1.54 3.41
C ILE A 64 11.90 -2.85 2.92
N PHE A 65 13.21 -2.87 2.69
CA PHE A 65 13.90 -4.10 2.28
C PHE A 65 13.97 -5.17 3.37
N SER A 66 13.71 -4.82 4.64
CA SER A 66 13.62 -5.77 5.75
C SER A 66 12.19 -6.25 6.04
N ASP A 67 11.17 -5.70 5.39
CA ASP A 67 9.76 -6.01 5.68
C ASP A 67 9.28 -7.23 4.90
N GLU A 68 8.99 -8.32 5.62
CA GLU A 68 8.53 -9.59 5.03
C GLU A 68 7.17 -9.49 4.34
N SER A 69 6.30 -8.57 4.76
CA SER A 69 4.99 -8.37 4.14
C SER A 69 5.15 -7.74 2.77
N ILE A 70 6.05 -6.75 2.67
CA ILE A 70 6.35 -6.05 1.41
C ILE A 70 7.09 -6.95 0.42
N LYS A 71 8.02 -7.79 0.90
CA LYS A 71 8.75 -8.75 0.04
C LYS A 71 7.85 -9.77 -0.66
N ARG A 72 6.67 -10.08 -0.09
CA ARG A 72 5.71 -11.01 -0.67
C ARG A 72 4.94 -10.41 -1.86
N ILE A 73 5.02 -9.10 -2.05
CA ILE A 73 4.36 -8.42 -3.16
C ILE A 73 5.27 -8.54 -4.39
N PRO A 74 4.81 -9.13 -5.50
CA PRO A 74 5.67 -9.47 -6.63
C PRO A 74 5.98 -8.28 -7.55
N ILE A 75 6.40 -7.14 -6.99
CA ILE A 75 6.65 -5.86 -7.69
C ILE A 75 8.12 -5.41 -7.53
N ASP A 76 8.59 -4.56 -8.43
CA ASP A 76 9.90 -3.90 -8.29
C ASP A 76 9.85 -2.76 -7.26
N ILE A 77 10.21 -3.07 -6.02
CA ILE A 77 10.24 -2.12 -4.91
C ILE A 77 11.25 -0.97 -5.15
N ASN A 78 12.37 -1.21 -5.85
CA ASN A 78 13.33 -0.13 -6.10
C ASN A 78 12.71 0.95 -6.96
N LYS A 79 11.99 0.57 -8.03
CA LYS A 79 11.26 1.52 -8.88
C LYS A 79 10.32 2.41 -8.06
N ILE A 80 9.58 1.84 -7.12
CA ILE A 80 8.64 2.57 -6.25
C ILE A 80 9.38 3.52 -5.30
N LEU A 81 10.46 3.04 -4.66
CA LEU A 81 11.31 3.85 -3.79
C LEU A 81 11.86 5.08 -4.51
N TYR A 82 12.35 4.92 -5.74
CA TYR A 82 12.87 6.05 -6.53
C TYR A 82 11.77 7.01 -6.97
N LYS A 83 10.58 6.52 -7.35
CA LYS A 83 9.42 7.37 -7.71
C LYS A 83 8.92 8.22 -6.54
N ALA A 84 8.94 7.70 -5.32
CA ALA A 84 8.45 8.41 -4.13
C ALA A 84 9.48 9.35 -3.47
N ARG A 85 10.75 9.30 -3.91
CA ARG A 85 11.85 10.07 -3.34
C ARG A 85 11.82 11.53 -3.78
N THR A 86 12.13 12.44 -2.86
CA THR A 86 12.37 13.87 -3.13
C THR A 86 13.68 14.28 -2.45
N GLY A 87 14.76 14.32 -3.23
CA GLY A 87 16.10 14.58 -2.70
C GLY A 87 16.54 13.51 -1.70
N LYS A 88 16.83 13.93 -0.45
CA LYS A 88 17.21 13.02 0.66
C LYS A 88 16.02 12.43 1.42
N LEU A 89 14.80 12.87 1.09
CA LEU A 89 13.57 12.44 1.75
C LEU A 89 12.72 11.56 0.84
N ILE A 90 11.75 10.86 1.43
CA ILE A 90 10.73 10.07 0.73
C ILE A 90 9.39 10.30 1.41
N SER A 91 8.33 10.45 0.61
CA SER A 91 6.96 10.46 1.12
C SER A 91 6.45 9.04 1.26
N LYS A 92 6.06 8.66 2.48
CA LYS A 92 5.50 7.33 2.77
C LYS A 92 4.15 7.13 2.08
N LYS A 93 3.34 8.18 2.01
CA LYS A 93 2.07 8.21 1.25
C LYS A 93 2.28 7.98 -0.23
N MET A 94 3.22 8.71 -0.84
CA MET A 94 3.51 8.50 -2.26
C MET A 94 4.05 7.10 -2.52
N PHE A 95 4.94 6.60 -1.65
CA PHE A 95 5.44 5.22 -1.76
C PHE A 95 4.29 4.21 -1.73
N TYR A 96 3.38 4.32 -0.76
CA TYR A 96 2.26 3.40 -0.62
C TYR A 96 1.30 3.45 -1.82
N TYR A 97 1.00 4.64 -2.31
CA TYR A 97 0.12 4.81 -3.47
C TYR A 97 0.75 4.22 -4.73
N TYR A 98 2.04 4.47 -4.97
CA TYR A 98 2.74 3.88 -6.10
C TYR A 98 2.87 2.36 -5.99
N LEU A 99 3.02 1.81 -4.78
CA LEU A 99 3.00 0.37 -4.54
C LEU A 99 1.66 -0.24 -4.98
N LEU A 100 0.53 0.33 -4.54
CA LEU A 100 -0.80 -0.16 -4.93
C LEU A 100 -1.05 0.02 -6.44
N GLN A 101 -0.62 1.14 -7.02
CA GLN A 101 -0.73 1.35 -8.46
C GLN A 101 0.08 0.33 -9.27
N GLU A 102 1.28 -0.03 -8.83
CA GLU A 102 2.10 -1.03 -9.52
C GLU A 102 1.45 -2.42 -9.46
N VAL A 103 0.89 -2.81 -8.31
CA VAL A 103 0.09 -4.04 -8.17
C VAL A 103 -1.08 -4.04 -9.15
N LYS A 104 -1.85 -2.94 -9.18
CA LYS A 104 -2.97 -2.77 -10.10
C LYS A 104 -2.56 -2.97 -11.57
N ASN A 105 -1.45 -2.33 -11.96
CA ASN A 105 -0.96 -2.34 -13.33
C ASN A 105 -0.43 -3.72 -13.73
N GLN A 106 0.27 -4.42 -12.82
CA GLN A 106 0.80 -5.76 -13.06
C GLN A 106 -0.32 -6.80 -13.21
N GLU A 107 -1.35 -6.72 -12.37
CA GLU A 107 -2.56 -7.55 -12.44
C GLU A 107 -3.51 -7.14 -13.59
N LYS A 108 -3.19 -6.04 -14.29
CA LYS A 108 -3.99 -5.45 -15.39
C LYS A 108 -5.45 -5.20 -14.96
N LYS A 109 -5.64 -4.67 -13.75
CA LYS A 109 -6.96 -4.39 -13.17
C LYS A 109 -7.31 -2.91 -13.22
N GLU A 110 -8.60 -2.63 -13.07
CA GLU A 110 -9.12 -1.26 -13.03
C GLU A 110 -9.05 -0.67 -11.61
N PHE A 111 -9.22 -1.53 -10.60
CA PHE A 111 -9.19 -1.18 -9.19
C PHE A 111 -8.22 -2.08 -8.42
N VAL A 112 -7.66 -1.52 -7.36
CA VAL A 112 -6.85 -2.25 -6.38
C VAL A 112 -7.36 -1.90 -5.00
N GLY A 113 -7.36 -2.87 -4.10
CA GLY A 113 -7.63 -2.63 -2.69
C GLY A 113 -6.51 -3.10 -1.78
N ASP A 114 -6.57 -2.68 -0.53
CA ASP A 114 -5.77 -3.19 0.57
C ASP A 114 -6.72 -3.62 1.69
N LYS A 115 -6.42 -4.77 2.29
CA LYS A 115 -7.15 -5.28 3.44
C LYS A 115 -6.17 -5.56 4.55
N ASP A 116 -6.37 -4.88 5.68
CA ASP A 116 -5.73 -5.20 6.95
C ASP A 116 -6.73 -4.88 8.07
N PRO A 117 -7.21 -5.89 8.82
CA PRO A 117 -8.15 -5.66 9.92
C PRO A 117 -7.60 -4.69 10.98
N LYS A 118 -6.28 -4.66 11.18
CA LYS A 118 -5.64 -3.82 12.20
C LYS A 118 -5.54 -2.35 11.78
N ASN A 119 -5.87 -2.01 10.53
CA ASN A 119 -5.94 -0.60 10.13
C ASN A 119 -6.98 0.18 10.93
N ILE A 120 -7.98 -0.47 11.51
CA ILE A 120 -8.96 0.17 12.40
C ILE A 120 -8.32 0.79 13.65
N GLU A 121 -7.15 0.31 14.08
CA GLU A 121 -6.41 0.86 15.23
C GLU A 121 -5.65 2.16 14.89
N HIS A 122 -5.68 2.58 13.62
CA HIS A 122 -4.83 3.64 13.07
C HIS A 122 -5.57 4.71 12.27
N ILE A 123 -6.91 4.68 12.25
CA ILE A 123 -7.79 5.64 11.57
C ILE A 123 -8.55 6.47 12.61
#